data_AF-A0A6L5ZTE3-F1
#
_entry.id   AF-A0A6L5ZTE3-F1
#
_cell.length_a   1.000
_cell.length_b   1.000
_cell.length_c   1.000
_cell.angle_alpha   90.00
_cell.angle_beta   90.00
_cell.angle_gamma   90.00
#
_symmetry.space_group_name_H-M   'P 1'
#
loop_
_entity.id
_entity.type
_entity.pdbx_description
1 polymer ?
#
loop_
_entity_poly.entity_id
_entity_poly.type
_entity_poly.pdbx_seq_one_letter_code
_entity_poly.pdbx_strand_id
1 'polypeptide(L)'
;MDLQQVAKDYEAATKSFLDAVASFPKADLDKAKKDGWNARQIIHHLADSESQSCARLRRLIAEPGTTIQGYDENKWAGSDVLGYKELPIESSLALFKASREASLTIIKRLT
;
A
#
# COMPACT_ATOMS: atom_id res chain seq x y z
N MET A 1 -9.72 12.51 17.53
CA MET A 1 -9.79 11.42 16.54
C MET A 1 -10.10 10.14 17.29
N ASP A 2 -11.16 9.44 16.93
CA ASP A 2 -11.51 8.15 17.55
C ASP A 2 -10.70 7.03 16.86
N LEU A 3 -9.77 6.41 17.57
CA LEU A 3 -8.91 5.36 17.04
C LEU A 3 -9.69 4.08 16.70
N GLN A 4 -10.83 3.82 17.35
CA GLN A 4 -11.68 2.68 17.01
C GLN A 4 -12.33 2.88 15.64
N GLN A 5 -12.81 4.10 15.38
CA GLN A 5 -13.33 4.45 14.06
C GLN A 5 -12.23 4.38 12.98
N VAL A 6 -11.02 4.88 13.28
CA VAL A 6 -9.88 4.77 12.34
C VAL A 6 -9.53 3.32 12.03
N ALA A 7 -9.54 2.42 13.01
CA ALA A 7 -9.32 1.00 12.76
C ALA A 7 -10.38 0.40 11.80
N LYS A 8 -11.67 0.75 12.01
CA LYS A 8 -12.76 0.29 11.15
C LYS A 8 -12.63 0.84 9.73
N ASP A 9 -12.33 2.12 9.58
CA ASP A 9 -12.16 2.76 8.28
C ASP A 9 -10.95 2.16 7.53
N TYR A 10 -9.86 1.87 8.25
CA TYR A 10 -8.69 1.21 7.70
C TYR A 10 -9.02 -0.21 7.20
N GLU A 11 -9.76 -0.99 7.99
CA GLU A 11 -10.21 -2.33 7.58
C GLU A 11 -11.13 -2.27 6.35
N ALA A 12 -12.12 -1.37 6.35
CA ALA A 12 -13.06 -1.18 5.25
C ALA A 12 -12.37 -0.73 3.95
N ALA A 13 -11.45 0.23 4.03
CA ALA A 13 -10.69 0.71 2.86
C ALA A 13 -9.79 -0.41 2.28
N THR A 14 -9.21 -1.25 3.14
CA THR A 14 -8.43 -2.43 2.68
C THR A 14 -9.31 -3.34 1.84
N LYS A 15 -10.50 -3.68 2.33
CA LYS A 15 -11.45 -4.52 1.60
C LYS A 15 -11.89 -3.88 0.28
N SER A 16 -12.22 -2.59 0.30
CA SER A 16 -12.65 -1.87 -0.90
C SER A 16 -11.60 -1.92 -2.01
N PHE A 17 -10.32 -1.71 -1.68
CA PHE A 17 -9.24 -1.82 -2.67
C PHE A 17 -9.10 -3.24 -3.22
N LEU A 18 -9.12 -4.26 -2.36
CA LEU A 18 -8.97 -5.65 -2.79
C LEU A 18 -10.13 -6.11 -3.68
N ASP A 19 -11.37 -5.71 -3.36
CA ASP A 19 -12.54 -6.00 -4.18
C ASP A 19 -12.46 -5.28 -5.53
N ALA A 20 -11.99 -4.03 -5.54
CA ALA A 20 -11.77 -3.27 -6.76
C ALA A 20 -10.75 -3.96 -7.69
N VAL A 21 -9.61 -4.40 -7.15
CA VAL A 21 -8.61 -5.12 -7.94
C VAL A 21 -9.13 -6.48 -8.43
N ALA A 22 -9.89 -7.21 -7.59
CA ALA A 22 -10.44 -8.51 -7.96
C ALA A 22 -11.47 -8.42 -9.10
N SER A 23 -12.23 -7.33 -9.17
CA SER A 23 -13.22 -7.07 -10.21
C SER A 23 -12.67 -6.33 -11.43
N PHE A 24 -11.46 -5.79 -11.35
CA PHE A 24 -10.85 -5.03 -12.44
C PHE A 24 -10.41 -5.96 -13.60
N PRO A 25 -10.70 -5.61 -14.87
CA PRO A 25 -10.24 -6.39 -16.01
C PRO A 25 -8.70 -6.43 -16.08
N LYS A 26 -8.10 -7.62 -15.96
CA LYS A 26 -6.63 -7.76 -15.97
C LYS A 26 -5.99 -7.26 -17.27
N ALA A 27 -6.69 -7.37 -18.40
CA ALA A 27 -6.25 -6.84 -19.69
C ALA A 27 -6.12 -5.30 -19.70
N ASP A 28 -6.75 -4.63 -18.73
CA ASP A 28 -6.78 -3.17 -18.64
C ASP A 28 -5.73 -2.62 -17.68
N LEU A 29 -4.93 -3.47 -17.02
CA LEU A 29 -3.95 -3.06 -16.02
C LEU A 29 -2.95 -2.03 -16.57
N ASP A 30 -2.60 -2.20 -17.85
CA ASP A 30 -1.59 -1.40 -18.54
C ASP A 30 -2.18 -0.27 -19.39
N LYS A 31 -3.51 -0.10 -19.38
CA LYS A 31 -4.15 0.99 -20.10
C LYS A 31 -3.63 2.33 -19.60
N ALA A 32 -3.03 3.08 -20.53
CA ALA A 32 -2.54 4.42 -20.25
C ALA A 32 -3.68 5.31 -19.75
N LYS A 33 -3.41 6.05 -18.68
CA LYS A 33 -4.29 7.12 -18.21
C LYS A 33 -3.82 8.43 -18.84
N LYS A 34 -4.73 9.38 -19.07
CA LYS A 34 -4.37 10.71 -19.60
C LYS A 34 -3.29 11.38 -18.75
N ASP A 35 -3.38 11.20 -17.44
CA ASP A 35 -2.43 11.71 -16.46
C ASP A 35 -2.14 10.64 -15.39
N GLY A 36 -0.88 10.56 -14.97
CA GLY A 36 -0.43 9.72 -13.86
C GLY A 36 -0.23 8.25 -14.20
N TRP A 37 -0.17 7.43 -13.15
CA TRP A 37 0.10 6.00 -13.23
C TRP A 37 -1.09 5.18 -13.73
N ASN A 38 -0.79 4.09 -14.44
CA ASN A 38 -1.79 3.08 -14.79
C ASN A 38 -2.14 2.21 -13.55
N ALA A 39 -3.10 1.30 -13.71
CA ALA A 39 -3.56 0.47 -12.60
C ALA A 39 -2.47 -0.47 -12.05
N ARG A 40 -1.63 -1.06 -12.92
CA ARG A 40 -0.50 -1.90 -12.49
C ARG A 40 0.44 -1.13 -11.56
N GLN A 41 0.88 0.05 -12.00
CA GLN A 41 1.78 0.92 -11.23
C GLN A 41 1.17 1.35 -9.89
N ILE A 42 -0.14 1.66 -9.86
CA ILE A 42 -0.84 2.00 -8.61
C ILE A 42 -0.85 0.81 -7.63
N ILE A 43 -1.08 -0.41 -8.13
CA ILE A 43 -1.10 -1.61 -7.29
C ILE A 43 0.28 -1.89 -6.68
N HIS A 44 1.35 -1.76 -7.47
CA HIS A 44 2.72 -1.87 -6.95
C HIS A 44 3.03 -0.76 -5.94
N HIS A 45 2.66 0.48 -6.25
CA HIS A 45 2.84 1.62 -5.34
C HIS A 45 2.16 1.40 -3.99
N LEU A 46 0.92 0.94 -3.98
CA LEU A 46 0.19 0.71 -2.72
C LEU A 46 0.84 -0.39 -1.87
N ALA A 47 1.40 -1.43 -2.50
CA ALA A 47 2.15 -2.45 -1.77
C ALA A 47 3.40 -1.86 -1.07
N ASP A 48 4.16 -1.03 -1.77
CA ASP A 48 5.35 -0.38 -1.22
C ASP A 48 4.99 0.69 -0.18
N SER A 49 3.95 1.48 -0.42
CA SER A 49 3.48 2.51 0.50
C SER A 49 3.01 1.91 1.83
N GLU A 50 2.26 0.80 1.78
CA GLU A 50 1.80 0.12 2.99
C GLU A 50 2.93 -0.64 3.71
N SER A 51 3.88 -1.24 2.98
CA SER A 51 5.04 -1.89 3.63
C SER A 51 5.90 -0.85 4.37
N GLN A 52 6.14 0.30 3.76
CA GLN A 52 6.83 1.43 4.38
C GLN A 52 6.05 1.97 5.59
N SER A 53 4.73 2.16 5.46
CA SER A 53 3.88 2.63 6.56
C SER A 53 3.84 1.65 7.73
N CYS A 54 3.77 0.35 7.44
CA CYS A 54 3.81 -0.74 8.42
C CYS A 54 5.14 -0.77 9.21
N ALA A 55 6.27 -0.53 8.52
CA ALA A 55 7.58 -0.40 9.17
C ALA A 55 7.69 0.89 10.01
N ARG A 56 7.20 2.02 9.49
CA ARG A 56 7.20 3.31 10.19
C ARG A 56 6.35 3.27 11.46
N LEU A 57 5.19 2.62 11.42
CA LEU A 57 4.32 2.46 12.59
C LEU A 57 5.04 1.76 13.75
N ARG A 58 5.84 0.73 13.47
CA ARG A 58 6.67 0.06 14.49
C ARG A 58 7.71 0.99 15.09
N ARG A 59 8.41 1.76 14.25
CA ARG A 59 9.39 2.75 14.73
C ARG A 59 8.75 3.81 15.60
N LEU A 60 7.59 4.35 15.21
CA LEU A 60 6.88 5.35 15.99
C LEU A 60 6.52 4.85 17.40
N ILE A 61 6.19 3.56 17.53
CA ILE A 61 5.78 2.96 18.80
C ILE A 61 6.98 2.53 19.64
N ALA A 62 7.96 1.88 19.04
CA ALA A 62 9.06 1.21 19.75
C ALA A 62 10.37 2.02 19.79
N GLU A 63 10.53 3.00 18.91
CA GLU A 63 11.74 3.83 18.74
C GLU A 63 11.38 5.34 18.72
N PRO A 64 10.79 5.89 19.80
CA PRO A 64 10.37 7.28 19.83
C PRO A 64 11.57 8.22 19.62
N GLY A 65 11.40 9.22 18.74
CA GLY A 65 12.45 10.19 18.36
C GLY A 65 13.26 9.80 17.12
N THR A 66 13.07 8.60 16.57
CA THR A 66 13.70 8.20 15.30
C THR A 66 13.13 8.97 14.11
N THR A 67 14.00 9.37 13.18
CA THR A 67 13.59 10.01 11.92
C THR A 67 12.85 9.02 11.03
N ILE A 68 11.68 9.43 10.52
CA ILE A 68 10.89 8.65 9.57
C ILE A 68 11.46 8.81 8.16
N GLN A 69 11.98 7.71 7.60
CA GLN A 69 12.56 7.69 6.26
C GLN A 69 11.47 7.94 5.20
N GLY A 70 11.63 9.00 4.41
CA GLY A 70 10.84 9.23 3.19
C GLY A 70 11.35 8.41 2.00
N TYR A 71 10.58 8.40 0.91
CA TYR A 71 11.04 7.86 -0.39
C TYR A 71 10.41 8.66 -1.52
N ASP A 72 11.04 8.64 -2.69
CA ASP A 72 10.53 9.27 -3.91
C ASP A 72 9.75 8.22 -4.71
N GLU A 73 8.44 8.27 -4.59
CA GLU A 73 7.53 7.31 -5.22
C GLU A 73 7.60 7.33 -6.75
N ASN A 74 7.91 8.47 -7.37
CA ASN A 74 8.05 8.58 -8.82
C ASN A 74 9.34 7.91 -9.29
N LYS A 75 10.43 8.03 -8.53
CA LYS A 75 11.66 7.27 -8.83
C LYS A 75 11.45 5.77 -8.66
N TRP A 76 10.66 5.34 -7.68
CA TRP A 76 10.37 3.92 -7.48
C TRP A 76 9.52 3.38 -8.63
N ALA A 77 8.42 4.06 -8.97
CA ALA A 77 7.57 3.69 -10.10
C ALA A 77 8.25 3.80 -11.47
N GLY A 78 9.28 4.65 -11.58
CA GLY A 78 10.09 4.81 -12.78
C GLY A 78 11.23 3.80 -12.93
N SER A 79 11.60 3.08 -11.86
CA SER A 79 12.70 2.13 -11.87
C SER A 79 12.31 0.85 -12.60
N ASP A 80 13.02 0.55 -13.70
CA ASP A 80 12.77 -0.67 -14.47
C ASP A 80 13.14 -1.94 -13.67
N VAL A 81 14.09 -1.84 -12.72
CA VAL A 81 14.45 -2.97 -11.83
C VAL A 81 13.35 -3.28 -10.82
N LEU A 82 12.62 -2.26 -10.34
CA LEU A 82 11.46 -2.47 -9.46
C LEU A 82 10.21 -2.90 -10.24
N GLY A 83 10.21 -2.72 -11.57
CA GLY A 83 9.32 -3.43 -12.47
C GLY A 83 7.84 -3.02 -12.41
N TYR A 84 7.53 -1.83 -11.89
CA TYR A 84 6.15 -1.34 -11.75
C TYR A 84 5.34 -1.31 -13.06
N LYS A 85 6.03 -1.24 -14.20
CA LYS A 85 5.42 -1.13 -15.53
C LYS A 85 5.10 -2.50 -16.15
N GLU A 86 5.62 -3.60 -15.62
CA GLU A 86 5.61 -4.89 -16.33
C GLU A 86 5.43 -6.13 -15.45
N LEU A 87 5.86 -6.08 -14.18
CA LEU A 87 5.80 -7.27 -13.33
C LEU A 87 4.36 -7.65 -12.98
N PRO A 88 4.08 -8.95 -12.76
CA PRO A 88 2.78 -9.40 -12.26
C PRO A 88 2.43 -8.76 -10.91
N ILE A 89 1.15 -8.46 -10.68
CA ILE A 89 0.68 -7.73 -9.49
C ILE A 89 0.51 -8.61 -8.26
N GLU A 90 0.56 -9.93 -8.41
CA GLU A 90 0.19 -10.91 -7.39
C GLU A 90 1.05 -10.79 -6.13
N SER A 91 2.38 -10.64 -6.29
CA SER A 91 3.29 -10.44 -5.16
C SER A 91 3.05 -9.11 -4.44
N SER A 92 2.73 -8.04 -5.19
CA SER A 92 2.39 -6.75 -4.59
C SER A 92 1.07 -6.81 -3.82
N LEU A 93 0.06 -7.51 -4.32
CA LEU A 93 -1.19 -7.72 -3.59
C LEU A 93 -0.96 -8.53 -2.30
N ALA A 94 -0.08 -9.54 -2.34
CA ALA A 94 0.27 -10.29 -1.14
C ALA A 94 0.98 -9.41 -0.10
N LEU A 95 1.95 -8.60 -0.53
CA LEU A 95 2.67 -7.66 0.35
C LEU A 95 1.74 -6.59 0.94
N PHE A 96 0.85 -6.02 0.12
CA PHE A 96 -0.17 -5.07 0.57
C PHE A 96 -1.04 -5.69 1.67
N LYS A 97 -1.61 -6.88 1.43
CA LYS A 97 -2.48 -7.58 2.39
C LYS A 97 -1.79 -7.78 3.74
N ALA A 98 -0.59 -8.36 3.73
CA ALA A 98 0.16 -8.63 4.95
C ALA A 98 0.53 -7.33 5.70
N SER A 99 0.92 -6.28 4.96
CA SER A 99 1.29 -4.99 5.56
C SER A 99 0.10 -4.30 6.22
N ARG A 100 -1.05 -4.30 5.55
CA ARG A 100 -2.32 -3.74 6.08
C ARG A 100 -2.80 -4.53 7.28
N GLU A 101 -2.80 -5.87 7.22
CA GLU A 101 -3.23 -6.73 8.32
C GLU A 101 -2.40 -6.48 9.58
N ALA A 102 -1.08 -6.50 9.45
CA ALA A 102 -0.19 -6.25 10.58
C ALA A 102 -0.37 -4.84 11.17
N SER A 103 -0.57 -3.83 10.31
CA SER A 103 -0.83 -2.45 10.75
C SER A 103 -2.18 -2.34 11.48
N LEU A 104 -3.23 -2.96 10.95
CA LEU A 104 -4.55 -2.98 11.58
C LEU A 104 -4.51 -3.63 12.97
N THR A 105 -3.79 -4.74 13.13
CA THR A 105 -3.60 -5.36 14.45
C THR A 105 -2.94 -4.39 15.43
N ILE A 106 -1.93 -3.63 15.00
CA ILE A 106 -1.30 -2.61 15.85
C ILE A 106 -2.29 -1.50 16.19
N ILE A 107 -3.01 -0.95 15.20
CA ILE A 107 -3.96 0.14 15.40
C ILE A 107 -5.06 -0.26 16.39
N LYS A 108 -5.61 -1.49 16.28
CA LYS A 108 -6.60 -2.05 17.22
C LYS A 108 -6.08 -2.25 18.65
N ARG A 109 -4.76 -2.17 18.87
CA ARG A 109 -4.13 -2.24 20.21
C ARG A 109 -3.76 -0.88 20.78
N LEU A 110 -3.82 0.17 19.96
CA LEU A 110 -3.68 1.56 20.41
C LEU A 110 -5.01 2.13 20.94
N THR A 111 -6.12 1.41 20.73
CA THR A 111 -7.47 1.73 21.20
C THR A 111 -7.78 1.13 22.56
#